data_AF-A0A838USJ0-F1
#
_entry.id   AF-A0A838USJ0-F1
#
_cell.length_a   1.000
_cell.length_b   1.000
_cell.length_c   1.000
_cell.angle_alpha   90.00
_cell.angle_beta   90.00
_cell.angle_gamma   90.00
#
_symmetry.space_group_name_H-M   'P 1'
#
loop_
_entity.id
_entity.type
_entity.pdbx_description
1 polymer ?
#
loop_
_entity_poly.entity_id
_entity_poly.type
_entity_poly.pdbx_seq_one_letter_code
_entity_poly.pdbx_strand_id
1 'polypeptide(L)' 'AKERIHLERLARIRATRDNERVGTTLAALREAAGKPTENTMPFILDAVRAYATLGEIVDVFRAVFGDYTEAPLY' A
#
# COMPACT_ATOMS: atom_id res chain seq x y z
N ALA A 1 18.60 -9.49 -14.16
CA ALA A 1 19.47 -8.41 -13.61
C ALA A 1 18.67 -7.24 -13.04
N LYS A 2 17.78 -6.60 -13.82
CA LYS A 2 16.95 -5.46 -13.37
C LYS A 2 16.03 -5.78 -12.18
N GLU A 3 15.38 -6.95 -12.21
CA GLU A 3 14.52 -7.43 -11.12
C GLU A 3 15.29 -7.58 -9.79
N ARG A 4 16.47 -8.22 -9.84
CA ARG A 4 17.34 -8.35 -8.67
C ARG A 4 17.71 -6.98 -8.07
N ILE A 5 18.09 -6.02 -8.90
CA ILE A 5 18.41 -4.65 -8.45
C ILE A 5 17.18 -3.97 -7.81
N HIS A 6 15.99 -4.20 -8.37
CA HIS A 6 14.75 -3.67 -7.81
C HIS A 6 14.46 -4.25 -6.42
N LEU A 7 14.59 -5.58 -6.27
CA LEU A 7 14.41 -6.28 -4.99
C LEU A 7 15.43 -5.81 -3.94
N GLU A 8 16.70 -5.62 -4.32
CA GLU A 8 17.74 -5.10 -3.43
C GLU A 8 17.43 -3.67 -2.96
N ARG A 9 16.93 -2.80 -3.85
CA ARG A 9 16.50 -1.44 -3.48
C ARG A 9 15.31 -1.47 -2.52
N LEU A 10 14.31 -2.32 -2.79
CA LEU A 10 13.15 -2.49 -1.91
C LEU A 10 13.58 -2.98 -0.52
N ALA A 11 14.42 -4.00 -0.46
CA ALA A 11 14.93 -4.55 0.81
C ALA A 11 15.67 -3.47 1.62
N ARG A 12 16.50 -2.66 0.95
CA ARG A 12 17.22 -1.56 1.58
C ARG A 12 16.27 -0.51 2.15
N ILE A 13 15.29 -0.04 1.37
CA ILE A 13 14.33 0.97 1.82
C ILE A 13 13.55 0.45 3.04
N ARG A 14 13.10 -0.81 2.99
CA ARG A 14 12.39 -1.44 4.12
C ARG A 14 13.25 -1.54 5.38
N ALA A 15 14.56 -1.78 5.24
CA ALA A 15 15.48 -1.85 6.38
C ALA A 15 15.81 -0.48 6.99
N THR A 16 15.81 0.59 6.19
CA THR A 16 16.26 1.93 6.64
C THR A 16 15.14 2.89 7.01
N ARG A 17 13.90 2.62 6.59
CA ARG A 17 12.75 3.49 6.88
C ARG A 17 12.23 3.31 8.31
N ASP A 18 11.45 4.28 8.75
CA ASP A 18 10.65 4.15 9.98
C ASP A 18 9.47 3.20 9.73
N ASN A 19 9.65 1.94 10.12
CA ASN A 19 8.65 0.90 9.89
C ASN A 19 7.39 1.06 10.77
N GLU A 20 7.52 1.67 11.94
CA GLU A 20 6.37 1.93 12.82
C GLU A 20 5.47 3.02 12.22
N ARG A 21 6.08 4.10 11.72
CA ARG A 21 5.36 5.15 11.00
C ARG A 21 4.68 4.63 9.74
N VAL A 22 5.35 3.77 8.97
CA VAL A 22 4.73 3.11 7.80
C VAL A 22 3.53 2.29 8.24
N GLY A 23 3.67 1.42 9.24
CA GLY A 23 2.57 0.61 9.76
C GLY A 23 1.37 1.46 10.18
N THR A 24 1.62 2.57 10.88
CA THR A 24 0.58 3.50 11.34
C THR A 24 -0.16 4.16 10.16
N THR A 25 0.58 4.67 9.17
CA THR A 25 -0.03 5.31 7.99
C THR A 25 -0.83 4.33 7.13
N LEU A 26 -0.36 3.08 6.99
CA LEU A 26 -1.09 2.03 6.26
C LEU A 26 -2.34 1.57 7.00
N ALA A 27 -2.31 1.51 8.34
CA ALA A 27 -3.49 1.23 9.15
C ALA A 27 -4.55 2.32 9.01
N ALA A 28 -4.15 3.60 9.07
CA ALA A 28 -5.06 4.72 8.85
C ALA A 28 -5.67 4.71 7.43
N LEU A 29 -4.86 4.38 6.42
CA LEU A 29 -5.35 4.21 5.05
C LEU A 29 -6.38 3.07 4.95
N ARG A 30 -6.15 1.95 5.66
CA ARG A 30 -7.09 0.83 5.70
C ARG A 30 -8.44 1.24 6.31
N GLU A 31 -8.40 1.97 7.42
CA GLU A 31 -9.61 2.48 8.08
C GLU A 31 -10.37 3.46 7.18
N ALA A 32 -9.67 4.35 6.49
CA ALA A 32 -10.27 5.28 5.54
C ALA A 32 -10.90 4.55 4.35
N ALA A 33 -10.21 3.56 3.78
CA ALA A 33 -10.72 2.76 2.68
C ALA A 33 -11.99 1.96 3.05
N GLY A 34 -12.14 1.57 4.33
CA GLY A 34 -13.33 0.91 4.83
C GLY A 34 -14.57 1.81 4.99
N LYS A 35 -14.42 3.13 4.84
CA LYS A 35 -15.50 4.11 5.01
C LYS A 35 -15.99 4.60 3.63
N PRO A 36 -17.28 4.41 3.27
CA PRO A 36 -17.78 4.72 1.92
C PRO A 36 -17.62 6.17 1.45
N THR A 37 -17.56 7.13 2.38
CA THR A 37 -17.54 8.57 2.08
C THR A 37 -16.21 9.25 2.42
N GLU A 38 -15.21 8.49 2.86
CA GLU A 38 -13.91 9.03 3.26
C GLU A 38 -12.99 9.15 2.04
N ASN A 39 -12.27 10.27 1.91
CA ASN A 39 -11.30 10.43 0.83
C ASN A 39 -9.99 9.73 1.21
N THR A 40 -9.55 8.78 0.39
CA THR A 40 -8.31 8.02 0.64
C THR A 40 -7.04 8.78 0.25
N MET A 41 -7.13 9.80 -0.60
CA MET A 41 -5.95 10.50 -1.13
C MET A 41 -5.02 11.09 -0.06
N PRO A 42 -5.50 11.76 1.01
CA PRO A 42 -4.64 12.26 2.08
C PRO A 42 -3.84 11.13 2.75
N PHE A 43 -4.46 9.98 3.00
CA PHE A 43 -3.84 8.83 3.65
C PHE A 43 -2.81 8.14 2.74
N ILE A 44 -3.05 8.12 1.43
CA ILE A 44 -2.06 7.65 0.44
C ILE A 44 -0.82 8.55 0.47
N LEU A 45 -1.00 9.88 0.51
CA LEU A 45 0.12 10.83 0.58
C LEU A 45 0.94 10.63 1.85
N ASP A 46 0.29 10.37 2.98
CA ASP A 46 0.99 10.12 4.25
C ASP A 46 1.75 8.79 4.23
N ALA A 47 1.18 7.74 3.65
CA ALA A 47 1.89 6.47 3.44
C ALA A 47 3.12 6.64 2.53
N VAL A 48 2.98 7.37 1.42
CA VAL A 48 4.11 7.65 0.51
C VAL A 48 5.19 8.49 1.21
N ARG A 49 4.82 9.50 2.00
CA ARG A 49 5.75 10.30 2.81
C ARG A 49 6.46 9.49 3.89
N ALA A 50 5.83 8.43 4.38
CA ALA A 50 6.43 7.46 5.29
C ALA A 50 7.35 6.44 4.58
N TYR A 51 7.49 6.51 3.25
CA TYR A 51 8.21 5.52 2.42
C TYR A 51 7.53 4.14 2.36
N ALA A 52 6.19 4.10 2.42
CA ALA A 52 5.45 2.93 2.00
C ALA A 52 5.65 2.68 0.49
N THR A 53 5.71 1.41 0.12
CA THR A 53 5.86 1.00 -1.27
C THR A 53 4.50 0.93 -1.97
N LEU A 54 4.49 0.96 -3.31
CA LEU A 54 3.26 0.77 -4.08
C LEU A 54 2.57 -0.55 -3.73
N GLY A 55 3.34 -1.64 -3.61
CA GLY A 55 2.80 -2.95 -3.24
C GLY A 55 2.07 -2.92 -1.91
N GLU A 56 2.67 -2.30 -0.88
CA GLU A 56 2.06 -2.21 0.45
C GLU A 56 0.76 -1.39 0.46
N ILE A 57 0.69 -0.31 -0.32
CA ILE A 57 -0.53 0.50 -0.48
C ILE A 57 -1.62 -0.31 -1.21
N VAL A 58 -1.26 -1.01 -2.28
CA VAL A 58 -2.20 -1.86 -3.03
C VAL A 58 -2.68 -3.03 -2.17
N ASP A 59 -1.82 -3.62 -1.35
CA ASP A 59 -2.20 -4.71 -0.45
C ASP A 59 -3.20 -4.24 0.61
N VAL A 60 -3.11 -2.99 1.09
CA VAL A 60 -4.15 -2.39 1.94
C VAL A 60 -5.50 -2.35 1.21
N PHE A 61 -5.52 -1.90 -0.06
CA PHE A 61 -6.76 -1.85 -0.83
C PHE A 61 -7.31 -3.24 -1.15
N ARG A 62 -6.47 -4.22 -1.51
CA ARG A 62 -6.88 -5.60 -1.69
C ARG A 62 -7.50 -6.19 -0.43
N ALA A 63 -6.95 -5.87 0.74
CA ALA A 63 -7.50 -6.35 2.00
C ALA A 63 -8.89 -5.78 2.33
N VAL A 64 -9.29 -4.64 1.74
CA VAL A 64 -10.59 -3.99 1.98
C VAL A 64 -11.59 -4.29 0.86
N PHE A 65 -11.16 -4.19 -0.40
CA PHE A 65 -12.02 -4.28 -1.57
C PHE A 65 -11.95 -5.64 -2.28
N GLY A 66 -10.94 -6.46 -1.99
CA GLY A 66 -10.62 -7.65 -2.76
C GLY A 66 -9.97 -7.32 -4.11
N ASP A 67 -9.84 -8.33 -4.95
CA ASP A 67 -9.39 -8.19 -6.34
C ASP A 67 -10.60 -8.30 -7.29
N TYR A 68 -10.62 -7.47 -8.32
CA TYR A 68 -11.63 -7.59 -9.38
C TYR A 68 -11.31 -8.79 -10.27
N THR A 69 -12.32 -9.64 -10.52
CA THR A 69 -12.27 -10.70 -11.53
C THR A 69 -13.41 -10.48 -12.51
N GLU A 70 -13.10 -10.43 -13.79
CA GLU A 70 -14.11 -10.34 -14.84
C GLU A 70 -15.03 -11.56 -14.77
N ALA A 71 -16.34 -11.34 -14.73
CA ALA A 71 -17.30 -12.43 -14.74
C ALA A 71 -17.23 -13.14 -16.11
N PRO A 72 -17.04 -14.48 -16.15
CA PRO A 72 -17.03 -15.19 -17.41
C PRO A 72 -18.38 -15.02 -18.10
N LEU A 73 -18.37 -14.49 -19.31
CA LEU A 73 -19.56 -14.32 -20.14
C LEU A 73 -19.89 -15.62 -20.87
N TYR A 74 -20.23 -16.70 -20.17
CA TYR A 74 -20.83 -17.92 -20.74
C TYR A 74 -21.70 -18.67 -19.73
#